data_AF-G0QD05-F1
#
_entry.id   AF-G0QD05-F1
#
_cell.length_a   1.000
_cell.length_b   1.000
_cell.length_c   1.000
_cell.angle_alpha   90.00
_cell.angle_beta   90.00
_cell.angle_gamma   90.00
#
_symmetry.space_group_name_H-M   'P 1'
#
loop_
_entity.id
_entity.type
_entity.pdbx_description
1 polymer ?
#
loop_
_entity_poly.entity_id
_entity_poly.type
_entity_poly.pdbx_seq_one_letter_code
_entity_poly.pdbx_strand_id
1 'polypeptide(L)'
;MSLVNLVERMRRIRHPELYEDEEEEQETVEQVDGVSVPSPGSMSMEDLGDKDEEEGVRDVEVTYPLVPEDPDQGETVYAWAYITFDEEQGELLYRVVEPHLDSATEEILNQVRDILQRSFDIDFTDLETEEAEEYYRRRLTASSTSTTSR
;
A
#
# COMPACT_ATOMS: atom_id res chain seq x y z
N MET A 1 -4.30 45.46 -1.89
CA MET A 1 -3.12 44.63 -2.22
C MET A 1 -3.59 43.18 -2.30
N SER A 2 -3.39 42.51 -3.43
CA SER A 2 -3.86 41.13 -3.67
C SER A 2 -3.01 40.12 -2.90
N LEU A 3 -3.64 39.09 -2.33
CA LEU A 3 -2.99 37.93 -1.68
C LEU A 3 -1.98 37.24 -2.58
N VAL A 4 -2.20 37.27 -3.91
CA VAL A 4 -1.30 36.72 -4.93
C VAL A 4 0.08 37.38 -4.87
N ASN A 5 0.12 38.70 -4.73
CA ASN A 5 1.39 39.46 -4.65
C ASN A 5 2.16 39.20 -3.35
N LEU A 6 1.49 38.73 -2.29
CA LEU A 6 2.14 38.37 -1.03
C LEU A 6 2.78 36.98 -1.11
N VAL A 7 2.12 36.04 -1.78
CA VAL A 7 2.60 34.68 -1.99
C VAL A 7 3.83 34.66 -2.90
N GLU A 8 3.84 35.45 -3.97
CA GLU A 8 5.02 35.60 -4.83
C GLU A 8 6.21 36.20 -4.09
N ARG A 9 5.96 37.22 -3.26
CA ARG A 9 7.01 37.86 -2.45
C ARG A 9 7.58 36.91 -1.39
N MET A 10 6.73 36.09 -0.79
CA MET A 10 7.14 35.03 0.15
C MET A 10 7.95 33.94 -0.54
N ARG A 11 7.58 33.51 -1.76
CA ARG A 11 8.35 32.54 -2.55
C ARG A 11 9.74 33.06 -2.90
N ARG A 12 9.84 34.32 -3.32
CA ARG A 12 11.12 34.97 -3.66
C ARG A 12 12.08 35.11 -2.47
N ILE A 13 11.54 35.25 -1.25
CA ILE A 13 12.34 35.32 -0.02
C ILE A 13 12.80 33.93 0.44
N ARG A 14 12.00 32.88 0.19
CA ARG A 14 12.31 31.51 0.64
C ARG A 14 13.32 30.79 -0.25
N HIS A 15 13.36 31.13 -1.53
CA HIS A 15 14.26 30.50 -2.51
C HIS A 15 14.91 31.57 -3.40
N PRO A 16 15.85 32.37 -2.87
CA PRO A 16 16.53 33.43 -3.62
C PRO A 16 17.36 32.89 -4.79
N GLU A 17 17.86 31.66 -4.67
CA GLU A 17 18.67 30.95 -5.66
C GLU A 17 17.94 30.53 -6.95
N LEU A 18 16.60 30.68 -7.02
CA LEU A 18 15.82 30.52 -8.26
C LEU A 18 15.66 31.84 -9.04
N TYR A 19 16.19 32.96 -8.53
CA TYR A 19 15.92 34.31 -9.04
C TYR A 19 17.16 35.20 -9.11
N GLU A 20 18.36 34.64 -8.95
CA GLU A 20 19.61 35.33 -9.23
C GLU A 20 20.12 34.91 -10.62
N ASP A 21 20.19 35.91 -11.50
CA ASP A 21 20.86 35.97 -12.81
C ASP A 21 20.33 35.11 -13.99
N GLU A 22 19.40 35.68 -14.76
CA GLU A 22 19.26 35.41 -16.19
C GLU A 22 19.13 36.76 -16.95
N GLU A 23 20.26 37.43 -17.13
CA GLU A 23 20.45 38.42 -18.20
C GLU A 23 20.68 37.65 -19.53
N GLU A 24 19.75 37.80 -20.47
CA GLU A 24 19.85 37.62 -21.94
C GLU A 24 20.58 36.39 -22.53
N GLU A 25 19.85 35.31 -22.82
CA GLU A 25 20.18 34.39 -23.94
C GLU A 25 18.94 34.16 -24.83
N GLN A 26 18.97 34.68 -26.06
CA GLN A 26 17.97 34.40 -27.09
C GLN A 26 18.33 33.08 -27.79
N GLU A 27 17.72 31.97 -27.38
CA GLU A 27 17.75 30.73 -28.17
C GLU A 27 16.69 30.78 -29.29
N THR A 28 17.17 30.65 -30.53
CA THR A 28 16.36 30.48 -31.74
C THR A 28 15.66 29.13 -31.73
N VAL A 29 14.34 29.10 -31.56
CA VAL A 29 13.53 27.88 -31.64
C VAL A 29 13.20 27.57 -33.11
N GLU A 30 13.71 26.45 -33.60
CA GLU A 30 13.38 25.89 -34.93
C GLU A 30 11.92 25.39 -34.92
N GLN A 31 11.08 25.89 -35.83
CA GLN A 31 9.67 25.45 -35.93
C GLN A 31 9.61 24.04 -36.54
N VAL A 32 9.40 23.04 -35.70
CA VAL A 32 8.98 21.69 -36.12
C VAL A 32 7.46 21.65 -36.30
N ASP A 33 7.01 21.04 -37.40
CA ASP A 33 5.60 20.95 -37.78
C ASP A 33 4.87 19.97 -36.84
N GLY A 34 4.12 20.51 -35.87
CA GLY A 34 3.43 19.75 -34.83
C GLY A 34 2.04 19.30 -35.26
N VAL A 35 1.62 18.11 -34.80
CA VAL A 35 0.23 17.64 -34.90
C VAL A 35 -0.64 18.38 -33.87
N SER A 36 -1.75 18.95 -34.33
CA SER A 36 -2.74 19.60 -33.46
C SER A 36 -3.42 18.57 -32.56
N VAL A 37 -3.14 18.66 -31.27
CA VAL A 37 -3.96 18.03 -30.23
C VAL A 37 -5.16 18.92 -29.92
N PRO A 38 -6.37 18.37 -29.79
CA PRO A 38 -7.55 19.15 -29.45
C PRO A 38 -7.42 19.72 -28.04
N SER A 39 -7.72 21.02 -27.88
CA SER A 39 -7.82 21.62 -26.56
C SER A 39 -8.96 20.95 -25.78
N PRO A 40 -8.72 20.50 -24.53
CA PRO A 40 -9.79 20.03 -23.67
C PRO A 40 -10.88 21.11 -23.58
N GLY A 41 -12.14 20.71 -23.77
CA GLY A 41 -13.28 21.62 -23.60
C GLY A 41 -13.27 22.25 -22.21
N SER A 42 -13.79 23.47 -22.09
CA SER A 42 -13.97 24.12 -20.80
C SER A 42 -14.93 23.30 -19.94
N MET A 43 -14.43 22.57 -18.94
CA MET A 43 -15.26 22.02 -17.88
C MET A 43 -15.75 23.18 -17.01
N SER A 44 -17.06 23.39 -16.95
CA SER A 44 -17.66 24.23 -15.92
C SER A 44 -17.60 23.50 -14.59
N MET A 45 -17.09 24.17 -13.57
CA MET A 45 -17.00 23.66 -12.18
C MET A 45 -18.38 23.40 -11.56
N GLU A 46 -19.46 23.84 -12.22
CA GLU A 46 -20.85 23.72 -11.78
C GLU A 46 -21.43 22.30 -11.90
N ASP A 47 -20.74 21.36 -12.57
CA ASP A 47 -21.13 19.93 -12.61
C ASP A 47 -20.50 19.10 -11.47
N LEU A 48 -19.67 19.71 -10.61
CA LEU A 48 -19.24 19.10 -9.35
C LEU A 48 -20.35 19.32 -8.31
N GLY A 49 -21.53 18.76 -8.59
CA GLY A 49 -22.56 18.63 -7.58
C GLY A 49 -22.02 17.81 -6.41
N ASP A 50 -22.34 18.25 -5.20
CA ASP A 50 -22.29 17.45 -3.98
C ASP A 50 -23.11 16.18 -4.21
N LYS A 51 -22.51 15.18 -4.86
CA LYS A 51 -23.06 13.83 -4.93
C LYS A 51 -22.80 13.22 -3.56
N ASP A 52 -23.85 13.26 -2.75
CA ASP A 52 -24.11 12.45 -1.57
C ASP A 52 -22.96 11.49 -1.22
N GLU A 53 -22.09 11.91 -0.31
CA GLU A 53 -21.05 11.04 0.28
C GLU A 53 -21.67 9.78 0.92
N GLU A 54 -22.96 9.81 1.26
CA GLU A 54 -23.72 8.67 1.78
C GLU A 54 -24.10 7.62 0.72
N GLU A 55 -24.24 7.98 -0.56
CA GLU A 55 -24.59 7.01 -1.61
C GLU A 55 -23.41 6.12 -1.99
N GLY A 56 -22.18 6.62 -1.89
CA GLY A 56 -20.98 5.87 -2.28
C GLY A 56 -20.59 4.73 -1.33
N VAL A 57 -21.01 4.78 -0.06
CA VAL A 57 -20.63 3.78 0.95
C VAL A 57 -21.44 2.49 0.83
N ARG A 58 -22.66 2.56 0.28
CA ARG A 58 -23.57 1.42 0.18
C ARG A 58 -23.17 0.41 -0.90
N ASP A 59 -22.45 0.86 -1.93
CA ASP A 59 -21.98 0.03 -3.06
C ASP A 59 -20.52 -0.42 -2.90
N VAL A 60 -19.97 -0.40 -1.68
CA VAL A 60 -18.58 -0.80 -1.43
C VAL A 60 -18.48 -2.32 -1.37
N GLU A 61 -17.81 -2.90 -2.38
CA GLU A 61 -17.32 -4.28 -2.37
C GLU A 61 -15.84 -4.26 -2.80
N VAL A 62 -14.94 -4.46 -1.85
CA VAL A 62 -13.49 -4.34 -2.09
C VAL A 62 -12.79 -5.56 -1.51
N THR A 63 -11.94 -6.19 -2.31
CA THR A 63 -11.11 -7.33 -1.89
C THR A 63 -9.65 -7.08 -2.24
N TYR A 64 -8.75 -7.27 -1.28
CA TYR A 64 -7.31 -7.16 -1.50
C TYR A 64 -6.51 -8.13 -0.62
N PRO A 65 -5.31 -8.54 -1.03
CA PRO A 65 -4.48 -9.45 -0.24
C PRO A 65 -3.91 -8.75 1.01
N LEU A 66 -3.75 -9.52 2.09
CA LEU A 66 -3.10 -9.08 3.32
C LEU A 66 -1.75 -9.75 3.52
N VAL A 67 -1.64 -11.04 3.17
CA VAL A 67 -0.41 -11.82 3.37
C VAL A 67 -0.14 -12.69 2.14
N PRO A 68 0.89 -12.38 1.34
CA PRO A 68 1.68 -11.13 1.37
C PRO A 68 0.84 -9.92 0.91
N GLU A 69 1.25 -8.70 1.29
CA GLU A 69 0.55 -7.45 0.92
C GLU A 69 0.63 -7.16 -0.59
N ASP A 70 1.76 -7.48 -1.23
CA ASP A 70 2.00 -7.34 -2.67
C ASP A 70 2.50 -8.68 -3.24
N PRO A 71 1.60 -9.65 -3.53
CA PRO A 71 1.98 -10.96 -4.05
C PRO A 71 2.52 -10.88 -5.47
N ASP A 72 3.64 -11.55 -5.72
CA ASP A 72 4.13 -11.76 -7.09
C ASP A 72 3.14 -12.62 -7.91
N GLN A 73 3.27 -12.58 -9.23
CA GLN A 73 2.39 -13.35 -10.11
C GLN A 73 2.53 -14.87 -9.83
N GLY A 74 1.45 -15.47 -9.32
CA GLY A 74 1.40 -16.88 -8.97
C GLY A 74 1.82 -17.19 -7.52
N GLU A 75 2.12 -16.18 -6.72
CA GLU A 75 2.36 -16.35 -5.29
C GLU A 75 1.05 -16.67 -4.54
N THR A 76 1.16 -17.54 -3.53
CA THR A 76 0.03 -17.92 -2.70
C THR A 76 -0.27 -16.83 -1.69
N VAL A 77 -1.50 -16.32 -1.73
CA VAL A 77 -2.04 -15.44 -0.70
C VAL A 77 -2.68 -16.29 0.40
N TYR A 78 -2.32 -16.01 1.65
CA TYR A 78 -2.79 -16.72 2.86
C TYR A 78 -3.85 -15.95 3.64
N ALA A 79 -4.05 -14.67 3.34
CA ALA A 79 -5.10 -13.87 3.95
C ALA A 79 -5.57 -12.78 2.98
N TRP A 80 -6.89 -12.54 2.94
CA TRP A 80 -7.51 -11.45 2.19
C TRP A 80 -8.34 -10.58 3.12
N ALA A 81 -8.37 -9.28 2.83
CA ALA A 81 -9.39 -8.38 3.35
C ALA A 81 -10.57 -8.39 2.39
N TYR A 82 -11.76 -8.60 2.92
CA TYR A 82 -13.04 -8.45 2.23
C TYR A 82 -13.85 -7.38 2.94
N ILE A 83 -14.06 -6.25 2.27
CA ILE A 83 -14.79 -5.10 2.79
C ILE A 83 -16.10 -4.98 2.03
N THR A 84 -17.21 -4.99 2.77
CA THR A 84 -18.56 -4.89 2.22
C THR A 84 -19.44 -4.02 3.10
N PHE A 85 -20.45 -3.36 2.54
CA PHE A 85 -21.46 -2.67 3.33
C PHE A 85 -22.52 -3.65 3.84
N ASP A 86 -22.75 -3.67 5.16
CA ASP A 86 -23.81 -4.44 5.79
C ASP A 86 -25.08 -3.56 5.85
N GLU A 87 -26.07 -3.86 5.00
CA GLU A 87 -27.31 -3.08 4.95
C GLU A 87 -28.19 -3.22 6.21
N GLU A 88 -28.06 -4.31 6.96
CA GLU A 88 -28.84 -4.52 8.18
C GLU A 88 -28.32 -3.65 9.32
N GLN A 89 -27.00 -3.53 9.42
CA GLN A 89 -26.31 -2.76 10.46
C GLN A 89 -26.01 -1.32 10.03
N GLY A 90 -26.08 -1.04 8.73
CA GLY A 90 -25.81 0.29 8.17
C GLY A 90 -24.34 0.70 8.27
N GLU A 91 -23.41 -0.26 8.27
CA GLU A 91 -21.98 -0.04 8.48
C GLU A 91 -21.11 -0.86 7.53
N LEU A 92 -19.85 -0.44 7.34
CA LEU A 92 -18.86 -1.21 6.60
C LEU A 92 -18.33 -2.36 7.45
N LEU A 93 -18.40 -3.56 6.89
CA LEU A 93 -17.93 -4.79 7.49
C LEU A 93 -16.57 -5.17 6.91
N TYR A 94 -15.55 -5.21 7.77
CA TYR A 94 -14.22 -5.71 7.44
C TYR A 94 -14.11 -7.18 7.85
N ARG A 95 -13.85 -8.08 6.88
CA ARG A 95 -13.62 -9.50 7.13
C ARG A 95 -12.23 -9.91 6.67
N VAL A 96 -11.51 -10.61 7.54
CA VAL A 96 -10.30 -11.35 7.15
C VAL A 96 -10.73 -12.74 6.71
N VAL A 97 -10.34 -13.10 5.49
CA VAL A 97 -10.61 -14.41 4.90
C VAL A 97 -9.29 -15.18 4.86
N GLU A 98 -9.23 -16.32 5.53
CA GLU A 98 -8.05 -17.21 5.58
C GLU A 98 -8.40 -18.58 4.97
N PRO A 99 -7.40 -19.34 4.47
CA PRO A 99 -7.57 -20.72 4.06
C PRO A 99 -8.16 -21.57 5.18
N HIS A 100 -9.13 -22.42 4.81
CA HIS A 100 -9.71 -23.36 5.75
C HIS A 100 -8.67 -24.40 6.20
N LEU A 101 -8.52 -24.57 7.51
CA LEU A 101 -7.72 -25.64 8.11
C LEU A 101 -8.64 -26.80 8.48
N ASP A 102 -8.34 -27.99 7.99
CA ASP A 102 -9.00 -29.19 8.49
C ASP A 102 -8.43 -29.57 9.89
N SER A 103 -9.17 -30.38 10.64
CA SER A 103 -8.79 -30.73 12.02
C SER A 103 -7.43 -31.44 12.09
N ALA A 104 -7.08 -32.23 11.08
CA ALA A 104 -5.80 -32.92 11.03
C ALA A 104 -4.63 -31.95 10.81
N THR A 105 -4.82 -30.97 9.94
CA THR A 105 -3.84 -29.91 9.65
C THR A 105 -3.66 -29.01 10.86
N GLU A 106 -4.75 -28.65 11.55
CA GLU A 106 -4.69 -27.88 12.79
C GLU A 106 -3.89 -28.62 13.89
N GLU A 107 -4.14 -29.92 14.08
CA GLU A 107 -3.37 -30.74 15.02
C GLU A 107 -1.87 -30.77 14.68
N ILE A 108 -1.53 -30.95 13.39
CA ILE A 108 -0.15 -30.97 12.93
C ILE A 108 0.52 -29.60 13.15
N LEU A 109 -0.16 -28.50 12.82
CA LEU A 109 0.36 -27.15 13.01
C LEU A 109 0.62 -26.85 14.48
N ASN A 110 -0.28 -27.27 15.38
CA ASN A 110 -0.10 -27.14 16.81
C ASN A 110 1.12 -27.95 17.30
N GLN A 111 1.28 -29.18 16.84
CA GLN A 111 2.45 -29.99 17.19
C GLN A 111 3.75 -29.36 16.69
N VAL A 112 3.76 -28.81 15.46
CA VAL A 112 4.91 -28.09 14.92
C VAL A 112 5.21 -26.87 15.80
N ARG A 113 4.20 -26.07 16.13
CA ARG A 113 4.34 -24.91 17.02
C ARG A 113 4.99 -25.30 18.35
N ASP A 114 4.50 -26.34 19.01
CA ASP A 114 5.04 -26.82 20.30
C ASP A 114 6.51 -27.25 20.18
N ILE A 115 6.86 -27.95 19.11
CA ILE A 115 8.24 -28.36 18.85
C ILE A 115 9.12 -27.12 18.65
N LEU A 116 8.64 -26.12 17.91
CA LEU A 116 9.38 -24.87 17.70
C LEU A 116 9.56 -24.11 19.02
N GLN A 117 8.51 -23.89 19.82
CA GLN A 117 8.64 -23.20 21.11
C GLN A 117 9.69 -23.86 22.00
N ARG A 118 9.64 -25.19 22.11
CA ARG A 118 10.56 -25.95 22.96
C ARG A 118 11.98 -25.99 22.42
N SER A 119 12.15 -26.13 21.10
CA SER A 119 13.48 -26.30 20.49
C SER A 119 14.21 -24.98 20.33
N PHE A 120 13.50 -23.87 20.25
CA PHE A 120 14.07 -22.54 20.12
C PHE A 120 13.92 -21.67 21.38
N ASP A 121 13.32 -22.19 22.46
CA ASP A 121 13.05 -21.49 23.75
C ASP A 121 12.34 -20.16 23.55
N ILE A 122 11.23 -20.23 22.82
CA ILE A 122 10.54 -19.07 22.27
C ILE A 122 9.08 -19.10 22.68
N ASP A 123 8.57 -17.94 23.07
CA ASP A 123 7.15 -17.70 23.17
C ASP A 123 6.62 -17.05 21.90
N PHE A 124 5.67 -17.70 21.22
CA PHE A 124 5.06 -17.12 20.02
C PHE A 124 4.18 -15.92 20.34
N THR A 125 3.82 -15.69 21.60
CA THR A 125 3.05 -14.50 22.02
C THR A 125 3.89 -13.23 22.08
N ASP A 126 5.22 -13.35 22.20
CA ASP A 126 6.12 -12.20 22.35
C ASP A 126 6.68 -11.71 20.99
N LEU A 127 6.21 -12.28 19.88
CA LEU A 127 6.82 -12.19 18.54
C LEU A 127 6.34 -11.05 17.65
N GLU A 128 5.67 -10.05 18.21
CA GLU A 128 5.17 -8.91 17.43
C GLU A 128 6.28 -8.04 16.82
N THR A 129 7.56 -8.33 17.07
CA THR A 129 8.72 -7.60 16.54
C THR A 129 9.33 -8.27 15.31
N GLU A 130 9.55 -7.49 14.22
CA GLU A 130 10.24 -7.92 12.99
C GLU A 130 11.57 -8.64 13.26
N GLU A 131 12.30 -8.23 14.30
CA GLU A 131 13.58 -8.82 14.71
C GLU A 131 13.46 -10.31 15.08
N ALA A 132 12.31 -10.71 15.63
CA ALA A 132 12.05 -12.09 15.99
C ALA A 132 11.81 -12.93 14.74
N GLU A 133 11.06 -12.42 13.75
CA GLU A 133 10.81 -13.10 12.47
C GLU A 133 12.12 -13.44 11.73
N GLU A 134 13.03 -12.47 11.66
CA GLU A 134 14.35 -12.66 11.03
C GLU A 134 15.20 -13.71 11.77
N TYR A 135 15.13 -13.73 13.11
CA TYR A 135 15.80 -14.74 13.93
C TYR A 135 15.35 -16.17 13.55
N TYR A 136 14.05 -16.41 13.33
CA TYR A 136 13.56 -17.73 12.92
C TYR A 136 13.93 -18.10 11.51
N ARG A 137 13.78 -17.20 10.53
CA ARG A 137 14.16 -17.49 9.13
C ARG A 137 15.59 -18.02 9.08
N ARG A 138 16.50 -17.39 9.85
CA ARG A 138 17.90 -17.82 9.98
C ARG A 138 18.05 -19.18 10.67
N ARG A 139 17.31 -19.46 11.74
CA ARG A 139 17.45 -20.72 12.52
C ARG A 139 16.80 -21.91 11.80
N LEU A 140 15.72 -21.70 11.05
CA LEU A 140 15.08 -22.72 10.21
C LEU A 140 15.98 -23.12 9.03
N THR A 141 16.57 -22.15 8.33
CA THR A 141 17.51 -22.41 7.23
C THR A 141 18.83 -23.05 7.68
N ALA A 142 19.31 -22.73 8.89
CA ALA A 142 20.48 -23.38 9.48
C ALA A 142 20.22 -24.87 9.81
N SER A 143 19.00 -25.24 10.19
CA SER A 143 18.66 -26.63 10.54
C SER A 143 18.56 -27.55 9.32
N SER A 144 18.10 -27.05 8.17
CA SER A 144 17.93 -27.85 6.94
C SER A 144 19.25 -28.20 6.25
N THR A 145 20.30 -27.39 6.42
CA THR A 145 21.63 -27.67 5.85
C THR A 145 22.43 -28.73 6.63
N SER A 146 22.08 -28.96 7.90
CA SER A 146 22.76 -29.97 8.75
C SER A 146 22.34 -31.42 8.50
N THR A 147 21.24 -31.66 7.76
CA THR A 147 20.67 -33.01 7.53
C THR A 147 21.10 -33.64 6.19
N THR A 148 21.70 -32.88 5.26
CA THR A 148 22.14 -33.37 3.93
C THR A 148 23.55 -33.98 3.92
N SER A 149 24.22 -34.07 5.08
CA SER A 149 25.56 -34.68 5.16
C SER A 149 25.52 -35.95 6.02
N ARG A 150 24.92 -37.02 5.49
CA ARG A 150 25.22 -38.40 5.90
C ARG A 150 24.85 -39.42 4.85
#